data_AF-A0A1M3H6W2-F1
#
_entry.id   AF-A0A1M3H6W2-F1
#
_cell.length_a   1.000
_cell.length_b   1.000
_cell.length_c   1.000
_cell.angle_alpha   90.00
_cell.angle_beta   90.00
_cell.angle_gamma   90.00
#
_symmetry.space_group_name_H-M   'P 1'
#
loop_
_entity.id
_entity.type
_entity.pdbx_description
1 polymer ?
#
loop_
_entity_poly.entity_id
_entity_poly.type
_entity_poly.pdbx_seq_one_letter_code
_entity_poly.pdbx_strand_id
1 'polypeptide(L)'
;MPLLLISFLSQPGDAGGYYNLKGDRLSFLGTPGARKVIVLTRSSKEEVINQLLEANLVIDLPSSGVIDSMNEAYTRANHRQGLEQKFLVGSKGEVSVIVQGTRYEVPPVENLKAGLDLKTKGDTITAYDVHTHGELLSEDEEPYFMSGPSLTDRKNDYFNYRHQASIILSYDRERSDLSTGNSQTVGSDNEKEKNNYKYVQKIVFYYSTTKPVTLPFDEFCNIVKKIQDH
;
A
#
# COMPACT_ATOMS: atom_id res chain seq x y z
N MET A 1 18.30 32.80 -21.39
CA MET A 1 18.26 31.58 -22.23
C MET A 1 16.82 31.13 -22.29
N PRO A 2 16.19 30.96 -23.46
CA PRO A 2 14.80 30.54 -23.53
C PRO A 2 14.70 29.02 -23.37
N LEU A 3 13.80 28.57 -22.49
CA LEU A 3 13.42 27.16 -22.35
C LEU A 3 12.66 26.71 -23.61
N LEU A 4 13.10 25.61 -24.21
CA LEU A 4 12.41 24.93 -25.30
C LEU A 4 11.13 24.28 -24.74
N LEU A 5 9.95 24.80 -25.11
CA LEU A 5 8.67 24.10 -24.92
C LEU A 5 8.53 23.04 -26.02
N ILE A 6 8.60 21.77 -25.66
CA ILE A 6 8.16 20.69 -26.54
C ILE A 6 6.68 20.44 -26.24
N SER A 7 5.82 20.92 -27.13
CA SER A 7 4.38 20.68 -27.13
C SER A 7 4.09 19.29 -27.72
N PHE A 8 3.72 18.33 -26.88
CA PHE A 8 3.01 17.14 -27.31
C PHE A 8 1.50 17.35 -27.14
N LEU A 9 0.78 17.44 -28.26
CA LEU A 9 -0.67 17.35 -28.32
C LEU A 9 -1.08 15.91 -27.96
N SER A 10 -1.57 15.67 -26.74
CA SER A 10 -2.28 14.43 -26.40
C SER A 10 -3.77 14.60 -26.71
N GLN A 11 -4.36 13.58 -27.33
CA GLN A 11 -5.80 13.49 -27.59
C GLN A 11 -6.62 13.63 -26.29
N PRO A 12 -7.87 14.14 -26.37
CA PRO A 12 -8.72 14.36 -25.21
C PRO A 12 -9.34 13.03 -24.75
N GLY A 13 -8.67 12.36 -23.84
CA GLY A 13 -9.16 11.17 -23.14
C GLY A 13 -7.99 10.54 -22.39
N ASP A 14 -8.02 10.63 -21.06
CA ASP A 14 -6.97 10.14 -20.15
C ASP A 14 -5.71 11.03 -20.03
N ALA A 15 -5.91 12.34 -19.80
CA ALA A 15 -4.80 13.22 -19.51
C ALA A 15 -4.24 12.92 -18.11
N GLY A 16 -2.94 12.60 -18.04
CA GLY A 16 -2.23 12.43 -16.79
C GLY A 16 -2.43 13.60 -15.81
N GLY A 17 -2.09 13.37 -14.54
CA GLY A 17 -2.29 14.37 -13.52
C GLY A 17 -1.83 13.92 -12.14
N TYR A 18 -1.73 14.89 -11.25
CA TYR A 18 -1.51 14.67 -9.84
C TYR A 18 -2.85 14.62 -9.11
N TYR A 19 -2.98 13.68 -8.18
CA TYR A 19 -4.16 13.44 -7.36
C TYR A 19 -3.74 13.34 -5.89
N ASN A 20 -4.64 13.64 -4.97
CA ASN A 20 -4.40 13.41 -3.54
C ASN A 20 -5.08 12.12 -3.06
N LEU A 21 -4.92 11.76 -1.78
CA LEU A 21 -5.60 10.63 -1.10
C LEU A 21 -7.09 10.91 -0.79
N LYS A 22 -7.73 11.79 -1.56
CA LYS A 22 -9.20 11.89 -1.70
C LYS A 22 -9.65 11.56 -3.13
N GLY A 23 -8.69 11.29 -4.03
CA GLY A 23 -8.92 11.14 -5.46
C GLY A 23 -9.22 12.47 -6.17
N ASP A 24 -8.90 13.60 -5.55
CA ASP A 24 -9.13 14.92 -6.16
C ASP A 24 -7.92 15.30 -7.02
N ARG A 25 -8.17 15.76 -8.24
CA ARG A 25 -7.12 16.24 -9.15
C ARG A 25 -6.56 17.57 -8.66
N LEU A 26 -5.24 17.69 -8.63
CA LEU A 26 -4.50 18.88 -8.21
C LEU A 26 -4.20 19.75 -9.44
N SER A 27 -5.21 20.53 -9.85
CA SER A 27 -5.20 21.28 -11.12
C SER A 27 -4.16 22.39 -11.24
N PHE A 28 -3.58 22.84 -10.13
CA PHE A 28 -2.51 23.85 -10.13
C PHE A 28 -1.15 23.28 -10.56
N LEU A 29 -1.03 21.96 -10.64
CA LEU A 29 0.14 21.28 -11.18
C LEU A 29 -0.06 21.03 -12.68
N GLY A 30 1.04 21.13 -13.45
CA GLY A 30 1.06 20.64 -14.82
C GLY A 30 0.79 19.14 -14.92
N THR A 31 0.65 18.61 -16.13
CA THR A 31 0.50 17.17 -16.34
C THR A 31 1.87 16.48 -16.28
N PRO A 32 2.06 15.41 -15.47
CA PRO A 32 3.28 14.60 -15.49
C PRO A 32 3.32 13.69 -16.74
N GLY A 33 3.11 14.27 -17.92
CA GLY A 33 2.84 13.55 -19.15
C GLY A 33 1.52 12.79 -19.07
N ALA A 34 1.54 11.52 -19.52
CA ALA A 34 0.38 10.62 -19.51
C ALA A 34 0.16 9.90 -18.16
N ARG A 35 1.04 10.11 -17.16
CA ARG A 35 0.96 9.37 -15.89
C ARG A 35 -0.09 9.97 -14.96
N LYS A 36 -0.75 9.12 -14.19
CA LYS A 36 -1.57 9.53 -13.04
C LYS A 36 -0.76 9.24 -11.78
N VAL A 37 -0.53 10.25 -10.95
CA VAL A 37 0.34 10.19 -9.77
C VAL A 37 -0.47 10.59 -8.55
N ILE A 38 -0.36 9.82 -7.47
CA ILE A 38 -0.98 10.10 -6.18
C ILE A 38 0.07 10.71 -5.25
N VAL A 39 -0.19 11.94 -4.79
CA VAL A 39 0.53 12.57 -3.69
C VAL A 39 0.00 12.02 -2.38
N LEU A 40 0.88 11.56 -1.51
CA LEU A 40 0.54 10.83 -0.27
C LEU A 40 0.03 11.77 0.84
N THR A 41 -1.05 12.51 0.57
CA THR A 41 -1.74 13.38 1.52
C THR A 41 -3.22 13.53 1.18
N ARG A 42 -4.04 13.89 2.17
CA ARG A 42 -5.44 14.29 1.96
C ARG A 42 -5.61 15.81 1.78
N SER A 43 -4.53 16.57 1.91
CA SER A 43 -4.54 18.01 1.71
C SER A 43 -4.74 18.36 0.23
N SER A 44 -5.36 19.50 -0.03
CA SER A 44 -5.38 20.15 -1.35
C SER A 44 -4.67 21.50 -1.33
N LYS A 45 -4.01 21.85 -0.21
CA LYS A 45 -3.25 23.09 -0.08
C LYS A 45 -1.95 22.99 -0.89
N GLU A 46 -1.73 23.95 -1.77
CA GLU A 46 -0.60 23.99 -2.70
C GLU A 46 0.74 23.89 -1.98
N GLU A 47 0.92 24.60 -0.87
CA GLU A 47 2.19 24.59 -0.14
C GLU A 47 2.51 23.20 0.43
N VAL A 48 1.49 22.49 0.93
CA VAL A 48 1.64 21.11 1.44
C VAL A 48 1.96 20.16 0.29
N ILE A 49 1.30 20.33 -0.85
CA ILE A 49 1.53 19.48 -2.03
C ILE A 49 2.94 19.67 -2.56
N ASN A 50 3.41 20.91 -2.72
CA ASN A 50 4.75 21.20 -3.22
C ASN A 50 5.83 20.60 -2.30
N GLN A 51 5.68 20.70 -0.98
CA GLN A 51 6.61 20.06 -0.03
C GLN A 51 6.69 18.54 -0.20
N LEU A 52 5.55 17.87 -0.43
CA LEU A 52 5.51 16.43 -0.63
C LEU A 52 6.10 16.01 -1.98
N LEU A 53 5.89 16.81 -3.04
CA LEU A 53 6.50 16.59 -4.34
C LEU A 53 8.02 16.73 -4.29
N GLU A 54 8.53 17.76 -3.62
CA GLU A 54 9.97 17.95 -3.39
C GLU A 54 10.60 16.80 -2.62
N ALA A 55 9.86 16.24 -1.65
CA ALA A 55 10.26 15.06 -0.89
C ALA A 55 10.01 13.73 -1.62
N ASN A 56 9.54 13.76 -2.88
CA ASN A 56 9.15 12.60 -3.67
C ASN A 56 8.17 11.64 -2.95
N LEU A 57 7.28 12.19 -2.13
CA LEU A 57 6.25 11.45 -1.36
C LEU A 57 5.01 11.21 -2.22
N VAL A 58 5.23 10.42 -3.28
CA VAL A 58 4.25 10.09 -4.31
C VAL A 58 4.32 8.61 -4.69
N ILE A 59 3.23 8.12 -5.26
CA ILE A 59 3.19 6.85 -5.98
C ILE A 59 2.52 7.07 -7.34
N ASP A 60 2.83 6.26 -8.32
CA ASP A 60 1.99 6.12 -9.49
C ASP A 60 0.66 5.49 -9.10
N LEU A 61 -0.39 5.86 -9.81
CA LEU A 61 -1.68 5.20 -9.70
C LEU A 61 -1.51 3.71 -9.99
N PRO A 62 -1.78 2.82 -9.02
CA PRO A 62 -1.68 1.38 -9.25
C PRO A 62 -2.64 0.93 -10.35
N SER A 63 -2.19 -0.03 -11.17
CA SER A 63 -3.07 -0.71 -12.13
C SER A 63 -4.05 -1.63 -11.39
N SER A 64 -5.11 -2.06 -12.07
CA SER A 64 -6.01 -3.11 -11.54
C SER A 64 -5.24 -4.37 -11.14
N GLY A 65 -4.26 -4.79 -11.95
CA GLY A 65 -3.42 -5.96 -11.65
C GLY A 65 -2.59 -5.81 -10.37
N VAL A 66 -2.16 -4.59 -10.02
CA VAL A 66 -1.50 -4.33 -8.72
C VAL A 66 -2.51 -4.46 -7.57
N ILE A 67 -3.71 -3.88 -7.71
CA ILE A 67 -4.77 -3.98 -6.69
C ILE A 67 -5.23 -5.43 -6.49
N ASP A 68 -5.37 -6.20 -7.57
CA ASP A 68 -5.71 -7.62 -7.51
C ASP A 68 -4.62 -8.41 -6.77
N SER A 69 -3.35 -8.11 -7.05
CA SER A 69 -2.21 -8.74 -6.36
C SER A 69 -2.13 -8.38 -4.88
N MET A 70 -2.53 -7.16 -4.49
CA MET A 70 -2.68 -6.76 -3.08
C MET A 70 -3.77 -7.58 -2.38
N ASN A 71 -4.94 -7.74 -3.03
CA ASN A 71 -6.03 -8.57 -2.51
C ASN A 71 -5.61 -10.04 -2.37
N GLU A 72 -4.90 -10.57 -3.36
CA GLU A 72 -4.38 -11.93 -3.32
C GLU A 72 -3.34 -12.10 -2.20
N ALA A 73 -2.44 -11.14 -2.02
CA ALA A 73 -1.46 -11.15 -0.93
C ALA A 73 -2.16 -11.16 0.45
N TYR A 74 -3.20 -10.34 0.65
CA TYR A 74 -4.02 -10.39 1.87
C TYR A 74 -4.66 -11.77 2.08
N THR A 75 -5.21 -12.35 1.01
CA THR A 75 -5.87 -13.65 1.06
C THR A 75 -4.89 -14.76 1.43
N ARG A 76 -3.71 -14.77 0.79
CA ARG A 76 -2.63 -15.75 1.04
C ARG A 76 -2.00 -15.59 2.42
N ALA A 77 -1.80 -14.36 2.88
CA ALA A 77 -1.20 -14.08 4.19
C ALA A 77 -2.03 -14.68 5.33
N ASN A 78 -3.36 -14.80 5.12
CA ASN A 78 -4.30 -15.41 6.05
C ASN A 78 -3.92 -15.06 7.50
N HIS A 79 -4.03 -13.77 7.85
CA HIS A 79 -3.49 -13.07 9.03
C HIS A 79 -2.96 -13.96 10.18
N ARG A 80 -3.73 -14.94 10.64
CA ARG A 80 -3.43 -15.95 11.67
C ARG A 80 -2.16 -16.78 11.48
N GLN A 81 -1.75 -17.05 10.24
CA GLN A 81 -0.51 -17.81 10.00
C GLN A 81 0.74 -16.98 10.25
N GLY A 82 0.62 -15.66 10.14
CA GLY A 82 1.69 -14.69 10.32
C GLY A 82 2.71 -14.67 9.17
N LEU A 83 2.54 -15.49 8.12
CA LEU A 83 3.52 -15.61 7.03
C LEU A 83 3.42 -14.42 6.06
N GLU A 84 4.52 -13.71 5.90
CA GLU A 84 4.62 -12.58 5.01
C GLU A 84 4.49 -13.01 3.54
N GLN A 85 3.67 -12.30 2.79
CA GLN A 85 3.54 -12.43 1.35
C GLN A 85 4.12 -11.17 0.72
N LYS A 86 4.89 -11.32 -0.35
CA LYS A 86 5.52 -10.18 -1.03
C LYS A 86 5.47 -10.33 -2.53
N PHE A 87 5.32 -9.21 -3.21
CA PHE A 87 5.56 -9.10 -4.64
C PHE A 87 6.24 -7.77 -4.95
N LEU A 88 6.81 -7.69 -6.15
CA LEU A 88 7.48 -6.51 -6.67
C LEU A 88 6.63 -5.90 -7.78
N VAL A 89 6.64 -4.57 -7.86
CA VAL A 89 6.08 -3.83 -8.99
C VAL A 89 7.22 -3.19 -9.75
N GLY A 90 7.27 -3.45 -11.05
CA GLY A 90 8.28 -2.90 -11.94
C GLY A 90 7.96 -1.48 -12.41
N SER A 91 8.97 -0.82 -12.98
CA SER A 91 8.93 0.55 -13.49
C SER A 91 7.93 0.80 -14.62
N LYS A 92 7.53 -0.26 -15.32
CA LYS A 92 6.52 -0.25 -16.39
C LYS A 92 5.14 -0.71 -15.89
N GLY A 93 5.01 -1.02 -14.61
CA GLY A 93 3.76 -1.44 -13.98
C GLY A 93 3.51 -2.95 -13.99
N GLU A 94 4.47 -3.75 -14.45
CA GLU A 94 4.37 -5.22 -14.35
C GLU A 94 4.45 -5.67 -12.89
N VAL A 95 3.69 -6.71 -12.56
CA VAL A 95 3.62 -7.26 -11.20
C VAL A 95 4.30 -8.61 -11.17
N SER A 96 5.20 -8.83 -10.21
CA SER A 96 5.86 -10.13 -10.04
C SER A 96 4.91 -11.21 -9.52
N VAL A 97 5.36 -12.46 -9.54
CA VAL A 97 4.78 -13.52 -8.71
C VAL A 97 4.80 -13.12 -7.23
N ILE A 98 3.76 -13.49 -6.49
CA ILE A 98 3.71 -13.37 -5.04
C ILE A 98 4.51 -14.52 -4.41
N VAL A 99 5.53 -14.17 -3.64
CA VAL A 99 6.39 -15.09 -2.89
C VAL A 99 6.04 -15.05 -1.41
N GLN A 100 6.33 -16.15 -0.71
CA GLN A 100 6.05 -16.30 0.71
C GLN A 100 7.34 -16.31 1.52
N GLY A 101 7.31 -15.60 2.64
CA GLY A 101 8.38 -15.52 3.62
C GLY A 101 8.06 -16.27 4.91
N THR A 102 8.78 -15.85 5.94
CA THR A 102 8.56 -16.24 7.33
C THR A 102 7.62 -15.25 8.01
N ARG A 103 7.53 -15.31 9.34
CA ARG A 103 6.79 -14.31 10.13
C ARG A 103 7.48 -12.94 10.23
N TYR A 104 8.76 -12.88 9.88
CA TYR A 104 9.60 -11.71 10.13
C TYR A 104 10.17 -11.09 8.87
N GLU A 105 10.36 -11.91 7.83
CA GLU A 105 10.89 -11.46 6.55
C GLU A 105 10.64 -12.47 5.43
N VAL A 106 10.62 -11.95 4.19
CA VAL A 106 10.82 -12.75 2.98
C VAL A 106 12.33 -12.95 2.73
N PRO A 107 12.83 -14.19 2.73
CA PRO A 107 14.26 -14.44 2.61
C PRO A 107 14.80 -14.10 1.20
N PRO A 108 16.11 -13.86 1.05
CA PRO A 108 16.72 -13.43 -0.21
C PRO A 108 16.42 -14.36 -1.41
N VAL A 109 16.37 -15.68 -1.19
CA VAL A 109 16.09 -16.66 -2.24
C VAL A 109 14.69 -16.51 -2.82
N GLU A 110 13.71 -16.15 -2.00
CA GLU A 110 12.33 -15.91 -2.45
C GLU A 110 12.22 -14.55 -3.15
N ASN A 111 12.87 -13.51 -2.63
CA ASN A 111 12.97 -12.22 -3.33
C ASN A 111 13.60 -12.35 -4.73
N LEU A 112 14.58 -13.22 -4.90
CA LEU A 112 15.18 -13.49 -6.21
C LEU A 112 14.16 -14.04 -7.22
N LYS A 113 13.24 -14.91 -6.79
CA LYS A 113 12.20 -15.46 -7.67
C LYS A 113 11.27 -14.36 -8.18
N ALA A 114 10.82 -13.46 -7.29
CA ALA A 114 10.01 -12.31 -7.67
C ALA A 114 10.75 -11.38 -8.66
N GLY A 115 12.03 -11.11 -8.42
CA GLY A 115 12.85 -10.30 -9.34
C GLY A 115 13.08 -10.95 -10.71
N LEU A 116 13.29 -12.27 -10.74
CA LEU A 116 13.43 -13.02 -11.99
C LEU A 116 12.12 -13.02 -12.80
N ASP A 117 10.98 -13.16 -12.14
CA ASP A 117 9.67 -13.11 -12.80
C ASP A 117 9.43 -11.75 -13.49
N LEU A 118 9.69 -10.63 -12.80
CA LEU A 118 9.64 -9.29 -13.43
C LEU A 118 10.57 -9.19 -14.65
N LYS A 119 11.79 -9.71 -14.53
CA LYS A 119 12.74 -9.75 -15.65
C LYS A 119 12.20 -10.55 -16.83
N THR A 120 11.54 -11.68 -16.59
CA THR A 120 10.93 -12.48 -17.68
C THR A 120 9.75 -11.77 -18.34
N LYS A 121 9.06 -10.89 -17.61
CA LYS A 121 8.00 -10.00 -18.13
C LYS A 121 8.55 -8.75 -18.84
N GLY A 122 9.87 -8.57 -18.88
CA GLY A 122 10.52 -7.46 -19.58
C GLY A 122 10.54 -6.14 -18.78
N ASP A 123 10.23 -6.17 -17.48
CA ASP A 123 10.27 -5.01 -16.59
C ASP A 123 11.39 -5.19 -15.54
N THR A 124 12.61 -4.83 -15.92
CA THR A 124 13.81 -5.20 -15.16
C THR A 124 14.15 -4.26 -14.01
N ILE A 125 13.44 -3.14 -13.88
CA ILE A 125 13.70 -2.12 -12.84
C ILE A 125 12.53 -2.19 -11.87
N THR A 126 12.79 -2.61 -10.64
CA THR A 126 11.78 -2.57 -9.57
C THR A 126 11.50 -1.12 -9.17
N ALA A 127 10.24 -0.71 -9.18
CA ALA A 127 9.81 0.62 -8.73
C ALA A 127 9.57 0.64 -7.22
N TYR A 128 8.88 -0.38 -6.70
CA TYR A 128 8.59 -0.57 -5.28
C TYR A 128 8.22 -2.03 -5.00
N ASP A 129 8.20 -2.38 -3.73
CA ASP A 129 7.70 -3.66 -3.25
C ASP A 129 6.40 -3.47 -2.45
N VAL A 130 5.62 -4.54 -2.41
CA VAL A 130 4.42 -4.67 -1.60
C VAL A 130 4.56 -5.94 -0.78
N HIS A 131 4.41 -5.84 0.55
CA HIS A 131 4.44 -7.01 1.42
C HIS A 131 3.43 -6.94 2.56
N THR A 132 3.06 -8.09 3.12
CA THR A 132 2.04 -8.17 4.18
C THR A 132 2.65 -8.32 5.56
N HIS A 133 2.16 -7.56 6.54
CA HIS A 133 2.42 -7.86 7.95
C HIS A 133 1.26 -8.69 8.53
N GLY A 134 1.56 -9.94 8.85
CA GLY A 134 0.61 -10.86 9.47
C GLY A 134 0.50 -10.68 10.98
N GLU A 135 -0.30 -11.55 11.60
CA GLU A 135 -0.45 -11.62 13.05
C GLU A 135 0.86 -12.10 13.69
N LEU A 136 1.35 -11.32 14.67
CA LEU A 136 2.40 -11.77 15.56
C LEU A 136 1.73 -12.38 16.79
N LEU A 137 1.99 -13.67 17.00
CA LEU A 137 1.59 -14.36 18.22
C LEU A 137 2.66 -14.11 19.28
N SER A 138 2.22 -13.60 20.42
CA SER A 138 2.91 -13.75 21.69
C SER A 138 2.36 -15.01 22.32
N GLU A 139 3.21 -15.96 22.75
CA GLU A 139 2.79 -17.27 23.27
C GLU A 139 1.84 -17.16 24.48
N ASP A 140 1.79 -16.00 25.13
CA ASP A 140 0.96 -15.73 26.32
C ASP A 140 0.08 -14.45 26.19
N GLU A 141 0.08 -13.74 25.06
CA GLU A 141 -0.65 -12.46 24.92
C GLU A 141 -1.61 -12.43 23.73
N GLU A 142 -2.56 -11.50 23.80
CA GLU A 142 -3.51 -11.18 22.73
C GLU A 142 -2.78 -10.89 21.39
N PRO A 143 -3.31 -11.37 20.25
CA PRO A 143 -2.76 -11.08 18.93
C PRO A 143 -2.49 -9.60 18.70
N TYR A 144 -1.28 -9.27 18.24
CA TYR A 144 -0.95 -7.91 17.81
C TYR A 144 -0.41 -7.89 16.38
N PHE A 145 -0.64 -6.77 15.70
CA PHE A 145 -0.19 -6.55 14.33
C PHE A 145 0.85 -5.44 14.29
N MET A 146 1.86 -5.63 13.47
CA MET A 146 2.85 -4.60 13.22
C MET A 146 2.37 -3.73 12.05
N SER A 147 1.54 -2.72 12.32
CA SER A 147 0.91 -1.87 11.29
C SER A 147 1.86 -0.87 10.60
N GLY A 148 3.17 -1.11 10.62
CA GLY A 148 4.16 -0.24 10.01
C GLY A 148 5.52 -0.92 9.80
N PRO A 149 6.46 -0.23 9.12
CA PRO A 149 7.73 -0.82 8.75
C PRO A 149 8.60 -1.13 9.96
N SER A 150 9.09 -2.36 10.00
CA SER A 150 10.13 -2.88 10.89
C SER A 150 11.47 -2.17 10.65
N LEU A 151 12.43 -2.40 11.55
CA LEU A 151 13.81 -1.96 11.31
C LEU A 151 14.41 -2.63 10.07
N THR A 152 14.04 -3.88 9.77
CA THR A 152 14.49 -4.60 8.58
C THR A 152 13.93 -3.94 7.32
N ASP A 153 12.67 -3.52 7.33
CA ASP A 153 12.01 -2.89 6.17
C ASP A 153 12.62 -1.54 5.83
N ARG A 154 13.07 -0.81 6.86
CA ARG A 154 13.77 0.48 6.73
C ARG A 154 15.24 0.32 6.34
N LYS A 155 15.89 -0.77 6.75
CA LYS A 155 17.31 -1.07 6.46
C LYS A 155 17.51 -1.77 5.12
N ASN A 156 16.49 -2.44 4.59
CA ASN A 156 16.51 -3.06 3.27
C ASN A 156 16.44 -1.97 2.18
N ASP A 157 17.50 -1.18 2.09
CA ASP A 157 17.89 -0.34 0.95
C ASP A 157 18.55 -1.18 -0.17
N TYR A 158 18.41 -2.51 -0.13
CA TYR A 158 19.00 -3.45 -1.09
C TYR A 158 18.61 -3.16 -2.56
N PHE A 159 17.58 -2.34 -2.79
CA PHE A 159 17.21 -1.81 -4.09
C PHE A 159 17.29 -0.28 -4.03
N ASN A 160 18.43 0.28 -4.44
CA ASN A 160 18.70 1.71 -4.67
C ASN A 160 17.81 2.36 -5.76
N TYR A 161 16.60 1.84 -6.00
CA TYR A 161 15.73 2.18 -7.12
C TYR A 161 14.39 2.80 -6.70
N ARG A 162 14.24 3.23 -5.44
CA ARG A 162 12.96 3.70 -4.89
C ARG A 162 12.54 5.04 -5.51
N HIS A 163 11.93 4.98 -6.68
CA HIS A 163 11.22 6.10 -7.30
C HIS A 163 9.85 6.33 -6.66
N GLN A 164 9.36 5.39 -5.84
CA GLN A 164 8.04 5.40 -5.21
C GLN A 164 8.09 4.78 -3.80
N ALA A 165 7.06 5.05 -2.99
CA ALA A 165 6.92 4.45 -1.66
C ALA A 165 6.78 2.92 -1.73
N SER A 166 7.43 2.21 -0.82
CA SER A 166 7.12 0.80 -0.56
C SER A 166 5.80 0.69 0.21
N ILE A 167 5.14 -0.45 0.10
CA ILE A 167 3.80 -0.66 0.65
C ILE A 167 3.80 -1.84 1.61
N ILE A 168 3.26 -1.61 2.81
CA ILE A 168 2.88 -2.66 3.74
C ILE A 168 1.37 -2.81 3.72
N LEU A 169 0.93 -4.06 3.60
CA LEU A 169 -0.45 -4.51 3.75
C LEU A 169 -0.61 -5.09 5.17
N SER A 170 -1.24 -4.35 6.07
CA SER A 170 -1.35 -4.71 7.48
C SER A 170 -2.82 -4.83 7.92
N TYR A 171 -3.01 -5.15 9.20
CA TYR A 171 -4.32 -5.21 9.82
C TYR A 171 -4.30 -4.34 11.09
N ASP A 172 -5.38 -3.61 11.33
CA ASP A 172 -5.67 -3.05 12.65
C ASP A 172 -6.79 -3.83 13.32
N ARG A 173 -6.87 -3.71 14.64
CA ARG A 173 -7.91 -4.32 15.46
C ARG A 173 -8.93 -3.26 15.85
N GLU A 174 -10.16 -3.40 15.38
CA GLU A 174 -11.28 -2.54 15.76
C GLU A 174 -12.23 -3.33 16.65
N ARG A 175 -12.69 -2.73 17.77
CA ARG A 175 -13.67 -3.37 18.65
C ARG A 175 -14.97 -3.51 17.85
N SER A 176 -15.55 -4.71 17.79
CA SER A 176 -16.86 -4.84 17.19
C SER A 176 -17.88 -4.25 18.15
N ASP A 177 -18.64 -3.25 17.72
CA ASP A 177 -19.80 -2.80 18.47
C ASP A 177 -20.81 -3.95 18.45
N LEU A 178 -20.92 -4.67 19.57
CA LEU A 178 -22.09 -5.50 19.83
C LEU A 178 -23.27 -4.52 19.86
N SER A 179 -24.12 -4.59 18.84
CA SER A 179 -25.42 -3.94 18.85
C SER A 179 -26.08 -4.19 20.21
N THR A 180 -26.55 -3.12 20.84
CA THR A 180 -27.45 -3.12 22.00
C THR A 180 -28.74 -3.88 21.66
N GLY A 181 -28.66 -5.21 21.64
CA GLY A 181 -29.77 -6.12 21.45
C GLY A 181 -30.10 -6.80 22.76
N ASN A 182 -31.06 -6.23 23.49
CA ASN A 182 -31.81 -6.80 24.61
C ASN A 182 -31.04 -7.74 25.56
N SER A 183 -30.53 -7.14 26.63
CA SER A 183 -30.22 -7.83 27.87
C SER A 183 -31.50 -8.42 28.48
N GLN A 184 -31.73 -9.72 28.28
CA GLN A 184 -32.41 -10.62 29.23
C GLN A 184 -32.03 -12.08 28.93
N THR A 185 -30.88 -12.52 29.42
CA THR A 185 -30.62 -13.94 29.70
C THR A 185 -29.83 -14.03 31.01
N VAL A 186 -30.50 -14.49 32.06
CA VAL A 186 -29.86 -14.90 33.32
C VAL A 186 -29.18 -16.24 33.04
N GLY A 187 -27.85 -16.24 32.93
CA GLY A 187 -27.07 -17.45 32.69
C GLY A 187 -25.57 -17.19 32.66
N SER A 188 -24.91 -17.47 33.79
CA SER A 188 -23.45 -17.52 34.04
C SER A 188 -22.58 -16.52 33.27
N ASP A 189 -22.33 -15.39 33.91
CA ASP A 189 -21.16 -14.55 33.65
C ASP A 189 -19.87 -15.38 33.77
N ASN A 190 -18.88 -15.05 32.94
CA ASN A 190 -17.53 -15.59 32.83
C ASN A 190 -17.33 -16.67 31.75
N GLU A 191 -17.12 -16.23 30.50
CA GLU A 191 -16.00 -16.64 29.62
C GLU A 191 -16.23 -16.33 28.12
N LYS A 192 -17.46 -15.98 27.69
CA LYS A 192 -17.79 -15.74 26.28
C LYS A 192 -17.95 -14.27 25.84
N GLU A 193 -17.69 -13.31 26.73
CA GLU A 193 -17.55 -11.89 26.39
C GLU A 193 -16.10 -11.45 26.13
N LYS A 194 -15.17 -12.41 25.98
CA LYS A 194 -13.80 -12.09 25.60
C LYS A 194 -13.76 -11.66 24.14
N ASN A 195 -13.76 -10.35 23.93
CA ASN A 195 -13.05 -9.69 22.84
C ASN A 195 -13.55 -10.01 21.41
N ASN A 196 -14.78 -9.61 21.09
CA ASN A 196 -15.16 -9.51 19.67
C ASN A 196 -14.44 -8.33 19.03
N TYR A 197 -13.36 -8.62 18.32
CA TYR A 197 -12.65 -7.65 17.48
C TYR A 197 -12.85 -8.00 16.01
N LYS A 198 -12.98 -6.97 15.17
CA LYS A 198 -12.87 -7.09 13.72
C LYS A 198 -11.45 -6.66 13.31
N TYR A 199 -10.82 -7.46 12.46
CA TYR A 199 -9.58 -7.05 11.81
C TYR A 199 -9.89 -6.25 10.55
N VAL A 200 -9.30 -5.07 10.45
CA VAL A 200 -9.50 -4.14 9.34
C VAL A 200 -8.19 -4.00 8.57
N GLN A 201 -8.24 -4.30 7.28
CA GLN A 201 -7.09 -4.20 6.38
C GLN A 201 -6.68 -2.73 6.21
N LYS A 202 -5.38 -2.45 6.35
CA LYS A 202 -4.78 -1.12 6.21
C LYS A 202 -3.65 -1.18 5.20
N ILE A 203 -3.53 -0.14 4.39
CA ILE A 203 -2.38 0.06 3.52
C ILE A 203 -1.49 1.15 4.09
N VAL A 204 -0.19 0.89 4.10
CA VAL A 204 0.82 1.75 4.70
C VAL A 204 1.90 2.04 3.67
N PHE A 205 2.01 3.30 3.28
CA PHE A 205 3.08 3.78 2.40
C PHE A 205 4.25 4.24 3.24
N TYR A 206 5.46 3.80 2.91
CA TYR A 206 6.63 4.21 3.65
C TYR A 206 7.87 4.40 2.78
N TYR A 207 8.71 5.31 3.26
CA TYR A 207 10.10 5.46 2.88
C TYR A 207 10.97 5.18 4.11
N SER A 208 12.24 4.86 3.92
CA SER A 208 13.16 4.60 5.04
C SER A 208 13.26 5.80 5.99
N THR A 209 13.17 7.03 5.47
CA THR A 209 13.45 8.29 6.16
C THR A 209 12.21 9.07 6.63
N THR A 210 11.00 8.71 6.21
CA THR A 210 9.79 9.49 6.50
C THR A 210 8.80 8.75 7.41
N LYS A 211 7.86 9.52 7.97
CA LYS A 211 6.73 8.95 8.70
C LYS A 211 5.81 8.23 7.70
N PRO A 212 5.39 6.98 7.98
CA PRO A 212 4.48 6.27 7.10
C PRO A 212 3.13 6.98 6.98
N VAL A 213 2.50 6.82 5.82
CA VAL A 213 1.14 7.27 5.52
C VAL A 213 0.23 6.06 5.50
N THR A 214 -0.81 6.05 6.33
CA THR A 214 -1.69 4.89 6.53
C THR A 214 -3.16 5.27 6.29
N LEU A 215 -3.92 4.37 5.68
CA LEU A 215 -5.37 4.46 5.53
C LEU A 215 -6.00 3.05 5.39
N PRO A 216 -7.33 2.90 5.56
CA PRO A 216 -8.03 1.67 5.22
C PRO A 216 -7.78 1.24 3.77
N PHE A 217 -7.56 -0.05 3.55
CA PHE A 217 -7.22 -0.57 2.22
C PHE A 217 -8.39 -0.44 1.23
N ASP A 218 -9.62 -0.69 1.70
CA ASP A 218 -10.85 -0.49 0.93
C ASP A 218 -11.03 0.96 0.46
N GLU A 219 -10.71 1.91 1.34
CA GLU A 219 -10.70 3.33 1.00
C GLU A 219 -9.68 3.63 -0.11
N PHE A 220 -8.47 3.08 -0.01
CA PHE A 220 -7.46 3.23 -1.06
C PHE A 220 -7.92 2.65 -2.40
N CYS A 221 -8.50 1.44 -2.42
CA CYS A 221 -9.06 0.85 -3.64
C CYS A 221 -10.12 1.76 -4.28
N ASN A 222 -10.99 2.37 -3.48
CA ASN A 222 -12.00 3.31 -3.97
C ASN A 222 -11.38 4.58 -4.55
N ILE A 223 -10.32 5.10 -3.94
CA ILE A 223 -9.56 6.25 -4.46
C ILE A 223 -8.93 5.90 -5.82
N VAL A 224 -8.28 4.73 -5.93
CA VAL A 224 -7.67 4.28 -7.18
C VAL A 224 -8.72 4.14 -8.28
N LYS A 225 -9.84 3.49 -7.97
CA LYS A 225 -10.97 3.35 -8.90
C LYS A 225 -11.52 4.70 -9.36
N LYS A 226 -11.76 5.62 -8.41
CA LYS A 226 -12.22 6.99 -8.72
C LYS A 226 -11.28 7.67 -9.73
N ILE A 227 -9.97 7.56 -9.52
CA ILE A 227 -8.97 8.19 -10.42
C ILE A 227 -8.90 7.47 -11.78
N GLN A 228 -9.11 6.16 -11.84
CA GLN A 228 -9.13 5.39 -13.09
C GLN A 228 -10.36 5.70 -13.95
N ASP A 229 -11.51 5.93 -13.33
CA ASP A 229 -12.79 6.23 -14.00
C ASP A 229 -12.88 7.70 -14.52
N HIS A 230 -11.92 8.55 -14.15
CA HIS A 230 -11.80 9.97 -14.57
C HIS A 230 -10.79 10.16 -15.71
#